data_AF-A0A9D7HLZ6-F1
#
_entry.id   AF-A0A9D7HLZ6-F1
#
_cell.length_a   1.000
_cell.length_b   1.000
_cell.length_c   1.000
_cell.angle_alpha   90.00
_cell.angle_beta   90.00
_cell.angle_gamma   90.00
#
_symmetry.space_group_name_H-M   'P 1'
#
loop_
_entity.id
_entity.type
_entity.pdbx_description
1 polymer ?
#
loop_
_entity_poly.entity_id
_entity_poly.type
_entity_poly.pdbx_seq_one_letter_code
_entity_poly.pdbx_strand_id
1 'polypeptide(L)' 'MLVISGTVVDGKVVVEDLSLPEGTAVTILARGDEAVVKLSPQEEGELLAALDEADREEGVSAEEFFARLRRFG' A
#
# COMPACT_ATOMS: atom_id res chain seq x y z
N MET A 1 13.84 2.62 -4.71
CA MET A 1 13.05 1.67 -5.51
C MET A 1 12.34 2.48 -6.58
N LEU A 2 12.57 2.17 -7.86
CA LEU A 2 11.92 2.86 -8.98
C LEU A 2 10.81 1.97 -9.52
N VAL A 3 9.57 2.47 -9.53
CA VAL A 3 8.42 1.77 -10.13
C VAL A 3 8.11 2.46 -11.45
N ILE A 4 8.12 1.68 -12.52
CA ILE A 4 8.01 2.13 -13.91
C ILE A 4 6.97 1.26 -14.58
N SER A 5 6.06 1.89 -15.33
CA SER A 5 5.05 1.17 -16.10
C SER A 5 5.58 0.91 -17.51
N GLY A 6 5.42 -0.31 -17.98
CA GLY A 6 5.72 -0.72 -19.35
C GLY A 6 4.53 -1.46 -19.95
N THR A 7 4.55 -1.60 -21.27
CA THR A 7 3.52 -2.34 -22.02
C THR A 7 4.11 -3.61 -22.59
N VAL A 8 3.32 -4.69 -22.67
CA VAL A 8 3.77 -5.92 -23.32
C VAL A 8 3.53 -5.82 -24.82
N VAL A 9 4.60 -5.92 -25.62
CA VAL A 9 4.57 -6.00 -27.09
C VAL A 9 5.32 -7.27 -27.51
N ASP A 10 4.69 -8.12 -28.31
CA ASP A 10 5.22 -9.43 -28.74
C ASP A 10 5.78 -10.31 -27.60
N GLY A 11 5.08 -10.31 -26.46
CA GLY A 11 5.46 -11.08 -25.28
C GLY A 11 6.67 -10.52 -24.51
N LYS A 12 7.13 -9.31 -24.85
CA LYS A 12 8.22 -8.61 -24.15
C LYS A 12 7.69 -7.36 -23.47
N VAL A 13 8.16 -7.09 -22.25
CA VAL A 13 7.89 -5.83 -21.57
C VAL A 13 8.74 -4.74 -22.22
N VAL A 14 8.07 -3.73 -22.76
CA VAL A 14 8.68 -2.54 -23.36
C VAL A 14 8.43 -1.37 -22.43
N VAL A 15 9.50 -0.68 -22.04
CA VAL A 15 9.46 0.54 -21.24
C VAL A 15 10.07 1.65 -22.08
N GLU A 16 9.32 2.71 -22.34
CA GLU A 16 9.81 3.87 -23.08
C GLU A 16 10.75 4.71 -22.18
N ASP A 17 11.79 5.28 -22.79
CA ASP A 17 12.73 6.22 -22.16
C ASP A 17 13.46 5.73 -20.88
N LEU A 18 13.59 4.42 -20.71
CA LEU A 18 14.36 3.85 -19.61
C LEU A 18 15.72 3.30 -20.08
N SER A 19 16.80 3.81 -19.50
CA SER A 19 18.15 3.25 -19.63
C SER A 19 18.63 2.78 -18.26
N LEU A 20 18.99 1.50 -18.16
CA LEU A 20 19.55 0.89 -16.95
C LEU A 20 21.00 0.50 -17.19
N PRO A 21 21.91 0.71 -16.22
CA PRO A 21 23.27 0.21 -16.31
C PRO A 21 23.33 -1.31 -16.52
N GLU A 22 24.33 -1.78 -17.27
CA GLU A 22 24.57 -3.21 -17.41
C GLU A 22 24.78 -3.88 -16.04
N GLY A 23 24.25 -5.10 -15.89
CA GLY A 23 24.30 -5.85 -14.63
C GLY A 23 23.27 -5.42 -13.59
N THR A 24 22.38 -4.45 -13.89
CA THR A 24 21.29 -4.07 -12.98
C THR A 24 20.33 -5.25 -12.76
N ALA A 25 20.17 -5.66 -11.51
CA ALA A 25 19.16 -6.64 -11.12
C ALA A 25 17.76 -6.02 -11.23
N VAL A 26 16.89 -6.62 -12.05
CA VAL A 26 15.52 -6.16 -12.27
C VAL A 26 14.52 -7.20 -11.79
N THR A 27 13.39 -6.74 -11.25
CA THR A 27 12.25 -7.58 -10.89
C THR A 27 11.05 -7.13 -11.72
N ILE A 28 10.41 -8.06 -12.42
CA ILE A 28 9.22 -7.79 -13.22
C ILE A 28 7.99 -8.25 -12.44
N LEU A 29 7.06 -7.32 -12.19
CA LEU A 29 5.77 -7.60 -11.56
C LEU A 29 4.69 -7.61 -12.63
N ALA A 30 4.26 -8.80 -13.05
CA ALA A 30 3.11 -8.95 -13.93
C ALA A 30 1.84 -9.06 -13.08
N ARG A 31 0.90 -8.13 -13.25
CA ARG A 31 -0.44 -8.27 -12.67
C ARG A 31 -1.18 -9.34 -13.49
N GLY A 32 -1.49 -10.48 -12.88
CA GLY A 32 -2.27 -11.54 -13.53
C GLY A 32 -3.71 -11.11 -13.83
N ASP A 33 -4.56 -12.05 -14.28
CA ASP A 33 -6.00 -11.85 -14.53
C ASP A 33 -6.83 -11.57 -13.26
N GLU A 34 -6.18 -11.28 -12.14
CA GLU A 34 -6.86 -10.85 -10.93
C GLU A 34 -7.54 -9.51 -11.21
N ALA A 35 -8.86 -9.50 -11.02
CA ALA A 35 -9.67 -8.31 -11.18
C ALA A 35 -9.03 -7.17 -10.38
N VAL A 36 -8.65 -6.09 -11.09
CA VAL A 36 -8.17 -4.89 -10.43
C VAL A 36 -9.32 -4.36 -9.59
N VAL A 37 -9.27 -4.59 -8.28
CA VAL A 37 -10.20 -3.97 -7.34
C VAL A 37 -9.94 -2.48 -7.40
N LYS A 38 -10.79 -1.77 -8.12
CA LYS A 38 -10.79 -0.31 -8.17
C LYS A 38 -11.82 0.16 -7.17
N LEU A 39 -11.36 0.87 -6.15
CA LEU A 39 -12.24 1.60 -5.26
C LEU A 39 -12.81 2.79 -6.01
N SER A 40 -14.05 3.16 -5.69
CA SER A 40 -14.52 4.51 -6.01
C SER A 40 -13.67 5.55 -5.26
N PRO A 41 -13.60 6.80 -5.74
CA PRO A 41 -12.87 7.86 -5.03
C PRO A 41 -13.32 8.06 -3.58
N GLN A 42 -14.59 7.77 -3.28
CA GLN A 42 -15.13 7.84 -1.93
C GLN A 42 -14.59 6.71 -1.05
N GLU A 43 -14.67 5.46 -1.51
CA GLU A 43 -14.16 4.29 -0.78
C GLU A 43 -12.64 4.37 -0.58
N GLU A 44 -11.91 4.90 -1.55
CA GLU A 44 -10.47 5.16 -1.42
C GLU A 44 -10.18 6.20 -0.32
N GLY A 45 -10.96 7.27 -0.27
CA GLY A 45 -10.87 8.27 0.80
C GLY A 45 -11.17 7.71 2.18
N GLU A 46 -12.19 6.86 2.30
CA GLU A 46 -12.55 6.18 3.55
C GLU A 46 -11.43 5.22 4.01
N LEU A 47 -10.83 4.47 3.07
CA LEU A 47 -9.71 3.57 3.38
C LEU A 47 -8.48 4.34 3.87
N LEU A 48 -8.11 5.43 3.19
CA LEU A 48 -6.96 6.26 3.58
C LEU A 48 -7.16 6.85 4.98
N ALA A 49 -8.36 7.33 5.29
CA ALA A 49 -8.68 7.85 6.62
C ALA A 49 -8.56 6.78 7.72
N ALA A 50 -8.99 5.54 7.45
CA ALA A 50 -8.88 4.44 8.38
C ALA A 50 -7.42 4.01 8.62
N LEU A 51 -6.57 4.06 7.57
CA LEU A 51 -5.14 3.82 7.72
C LEU A 51 -4.48 4.90 8.58
N ASP A 52 -4.80 6.19 8.33
CA ASP A 52 -4.31 7.30 9.14
C ASP A 52 -4.76 7.20 10.61
N GLU A 53 -5.95 6.64 10.87
CA GLU A 53 -6.43 6.35 12.23
C GLU A 53 -5.62 5.23 12.88
N ALA A 54 -5.35 4.13 12.16
CA ALA A 54 -4.61 2.99 12.69
C ALA A 54 -3.13 3.32 12.99
N ASP A 55 -2.51 4.17 12.17
CA ASP A 55 -1.14 4.64 12.35
C ASP A 55 -1.01 5.62 13.53
N ARG A 56 -2.12 6.25 13.93
CA ARG A 56 -2.19 7.02 15.15
C ARG A 56 -2.17 6.02 16.30
N GLU A 57 -0.99 5.76 16.87
CA GLU A 57 -0.78 4.91 18.06
C GLU A 57 -1.43 5.50 19.33
N GLU A 58 -2.64 6.05 19.21
CA GLU A 58 -3.46 6.61 20.26
C GLU A 58 -4.09 5.50 21.08
N GLY A 59 -3.29 4.99 22.01
CA GLY A 59 -3.73 4.12 23.10
C GLY A 59 -3.51 4.79 24.46
N VAL A 60 -4.10 4.19 25.49
CA VAL A 60 -3.68 4.41 26.88
C VAL A 60 -2.89 3.19 27.33
N SER A 61 -2.01 3.35 28.32
CA SER A 61 -1.32 2.19 28.88
C SER A 61 -2.33 1.22 29.52
N ALA A 62 -1.93 -0.04 29.65
CA ALA A 62 -2.75 -1.03 30.35
C ALA A 62 -3.06 -0.58 31.79
N GLU A 63 -2.09 0.02 32.50
CA GLU A 63 -2.33 0.50 33.87
C GLU A 63 -3.36 1.63 33.91
N GLU A 64 -3.28 2.58 32.97
CA GLU A 64 -4.24 3.68 32.88
C GLU A 64 -5.64 3.16 32.55
N PHE A 65 -5.75 2.22 31.62
CA PHE A 65 -7.02 1.59 31.27
C PHE A 65 -7.68 0.94 32.49
N PHE A 66 -6.95 0.11 33.25
CA PHE A 66 -7.48 -0.52 34.47
C PHE A 66 -7.79 0.51 35.57
N ALA A 67 -7.03 1.60 35.68
CA ALA A 67 -7.34 2.69 36.60
C ALA A 67 -8.68 3.38 36.24
N ARG A 68 -8.98 3.57 34.96
CA ARG A 68 -10.27 4.13 34.50
C ARG A 68 -11.44 3.19 34.79
N LEU A 69 -11.30 1.89 34.50
CA LEU A 69 -12.37 0.91 34.76
C LEU A 69 -12.77 0.84 36.24
N ARG A 70 -11.79 0.93 37.16
CA ARG A 70 -12.04 0.95 38.60
C ARG A 70 -12.87 2.15 39.08
N ARG A 71 -13.02 3.22 38.29
CA ARG A 71 -13.88 4.36 38.62
C ARG A 71 -15.37 4.09 38.37
N PHE A 72 -15.69 3.06 37.60
CA PHE A 72 -17.06 2.68 37.25
C PHE A 72 -17.53 1.41 37.98
N GLY A 73 -16.73 0.89 38.91
CA GLY A 73 -17.02 -0.27 39.77
C GLY A 73 -17.22 0.13 41.21
#